data_AF-A0A8B6EIA7-F1
#
_entry.id   AF-A0A8B6EIA7-F1
#
_cell.length_a   1.000
_cell.length_b   1.000
_cell.length_c   1.000
_cell.angle_alpha   90.00
_cell.angle_beta   90.00
_cell.angle_gamma   90.00
#
_symmetry.space_group_name_H-M   'P 1'
#
loop_
_entity.id
_entity.type
_entity.pdbx_description
1 polymer ?
#
loop_
_entity_poly.entity_id
_entity_poly.type
_entity_poly.pdbx_seq_one_letter_code
_entity_poly.pdbx_strand_id
1 'polypeptide(L)'
;MKYDLTANIEVTDGLTNGSTCELKLIECKTSSLRPSIIWVKFEDARIGANNRRKYSHLYGKDVEKIWTPMFDIKRSFTYKYKTFERIQFPLRPAAGKTIHKSQGDTLHEVVVSLKSKRKGKIPHIHYVALSRVTSLTGLQILDLNQEAIAVADCVRQELHRLRTDATLQLCFKPLYNLSSNYFKVVFNNSRSLHAHFNDLKSDPNILDADVIGIAESRLISTDENDDFHVPGFEHQFD
;
A
#
# COMPACT_ATOMS: atom_id res chain seq x y z
N MET A 1 21.46 -0.47 -8.92
CA MET A 1 20.48 -1.22 -9.74
C MET A 1 19.32 -1.68 -8.85
N LYS A 2 18.05 -1.58 -9.29
CA LYS A 2 16.87 -1.93 -8.48
C LYS A 2 16.60 -3.45 -8.46
N TYR A 3 16.26 -3.96 -7.28
CA TYR A 3 15.89 -5.35 -7.01
C TYR A 3 14.65 -5.42 -6.12
N ASP A 4 13.85 -6.47 -6.24
CA ASP A 4 12.79 -6.78 -5.28
C ASP A 4 13.19 -8.00 -4.45
N LEU A 5 12.78 -8.02 -3.18
CA LEU A 5 12.75 -9.25 -2.40
C LEU A 5 11.74 -10.25 -3.01
N THR A 6 12.11 -11.53 -3.01
CA THR A 6 11.29 -12.64 -3.54
C THR A 6 10.77 -13.56 -2.43
N ALA A 7 10.98 -13.16 -1.18
CA ALA A 7 10.66 -13.92 0.02
C ALA A 7 10.32 -12.99 1.17
N ASN A 8 9.42 -13.46 2.04
CA ASN A 8 9.29 -12.93 3.38
C ASN A 8 10.47 -13.47 4.18
N ILE A 9 11.36 -12.57 4.59
CA ILE A 9 12.55 -12.90 5.39
C ILE A 9 12.25 -12.58 6.84
N GLU A 10 11.83 -11.35 7.11
CA GLU A 10 11.38 -10.89 8.42
C GLU A 10 10.28 -9.84 8.22
N VAL A 11 9.03 -10.26 8.40
CA VAL A 11 7.86 -9.43 8.11
C VAL A 11 7.77 -8.25 9.08
N THR A 12 8.14 -8.48 10.35
CA THR A 12 8.10 -7.44 11.38
C THR A 12 9.14 -6.33 11.16
N ASP A 13 10.18 -6.61 10.39
CA ASP A 13 11.26 -5.69 10.01
C ASP A 13 11.08 -5.15 8.58
N GLY A 14 9.91 -5.38 7.96
CA GLY A 14 9.60 -4.90 6.60
C GLY A 14 10.34 -5.63 5.47
N LEU A 15 11.11 -6.69 5.76
CA LEU A 15 11.80 -7.52 4.77
C LEU A 15 10.81 -8.54 4.17
N THR A 16 9.82 -8.04 3.46
CA THR A 16 8.72 -8.80 2.86
C THR A 16 8.92 -9.00 1.36
N ASN A 17 8.23 -9.99 0.80
CA ASN A 17 8.20 -10.23 -0.64
C ASN A 17 7.63 -9.00 -1.37
N GLY A 18 8.35 -8.50 -2.38
CA GLY A 18 8.00 -7.29 -3.12
C GLY A 18 8.72 -6.03 -2.63
N SER A 19 9.33 -6.03 -1.44
CA SER A 19 10.09 -4.85 -0.97
C SER A 19 11.22 -4.52 -1.95
N THR A 20 11.15 -3.33 -2.52
CA THR A 20 12.13 -2.84 -3.49
C THR A 20 13.35 -2.28 -2.77
N CYS A 21 14.53 -2.59 -3.31
CA CYS A 21 15.82 -2.18 -2.79
C CYS A 21 16.78 -1.87 -3.94
N GLU A 22 17.87 -1.21 -3.60
CA GLU A 22 18.96 -0.92 -4.52
C GLU A 22 20.19 -1.74 -4.14
N LEU A 23 20.73 -2.49 -5.10
CA LEU A 23 22.00 -3.19 -4.93
C LEU A 23 23.15 -2.18 -4.76
N LYS A 24 23.96 -2.34 -3.72
CA LYS A 24 25.10 -1.48 -3.41
C LYS A 24 26.45 -2.18 -3.51
N LEU A 25 26.59 -3.36 -2.90
CA LEU A 25 27.84 -4.11 -2.92
C LEU A 25 27.59 -5.61 -2.95
N ILE A 26 28.43 -6.34 -3.68
CA ILE A 26 28.49 -7.80 -3.68
C ILE A 26 29.81 -8.18 -3.05
N GLU A 27 29.77 -8.89 -1.92
CA GLU A 27 30.94 -9.27 -1.16
C GLU A 27 31.20 -10.78 -1.27
N CYS A 28 32.43 -11.14 -1.64
CA CYS A 28 32.91 -12.52 -1.68
C CYS A 28 33.96 -12.69 -0.58
N LYS A 29 33.61 -13.38 0.52
CA LYS A 29 34.53 -13.56 1.66
C LYS A 29 35.59 -14.63 1.44
N THR A 30 35.30 -15.58 0.56
CA THR A 30 36.20 -16.65 0.15
C THR A 30 36.71 -16.38 -1.26
N SER A 31 37.82 -17.02 -1.64
CA SER A 31 38.32 -17.06 -3.02
C SER A 31 37.36 -17.75 -4.02
N SER A 32 36.18 -18.14 -3.56
CA SER A 32 35.10 -18.69 -4.37
C SER A 32 34.44 -17.61 -5.23
N LEU A 33 34.02 -18.00 -6.44
CA LEU A 33 33.16 -17.18 -7.31
C LEU A 33 31.74 -16.94 -6.75
N ARG A 34 31.33 -17.61 -5.66
CA ARG A 34 30.01 -17.44 -5.06
C ARG A 34 30.01 -16.26 -4.08
N PRO A 35 29.14 -15.25 -4.28
CA PRO A 35 28.96 -14.18 -3.31
C PRO A 35 28.53 -14.71 -1.94
N SER A 36 29.07 -14.12 -0.88
CA SER A 36 28.73 -14.45 0.50
C SER A 36 27.64 -13.51 1.05
N ILE A 37 27.72 -12.21 0.70
CA ILE A 37 26.78 -11.19 1.17
C ILE A 37 26.43 -10.27 0.00
N ILE A 38 25.15 -9.95 -0.12
CA ILE A 38 24.68 -8.88 -1.00
C ILE A 38 24.18 -7.74 -0.14
N TRP A 39 24.81 -6.57 -0.25
CA TRP A 39 24.41 -5.37 0.48
C TRP A 39 23.42 -4.57 -0.34
N VAL A 40 22.25 -4.30 0.24
CA VAL A 40 21.16 -3.55 -0.42
C VAL A 40 20.71 -2.36 0.41
N LYS A 41 20.25 -1.30 -0.23
CA LYS A 41 19.65 -0.13 0.42
C LYS A 41 18.15 -0.10 0.11
N PHE A 42 17.32 -0.06 1.15
CA PHE A 42 15.89 0.19 1.00
C PHE A 42 15.60 1.70 0.95
N GLU A 43 14.52 2.08 0.28
CA GLU A 43 14.07 3.48 0.22
C GLU A 43 13.61 3.96 1.61
N ASP A 44 12.81 3.14 2.30
CA ASP A 44 12.47 3.36 3.70
C ASP A 44 13.58 2.80 4.60
N ALA A 45 14.28 3.69 5.32
CA ALA A 45 15.35 3.34 6.24
C ALA A 45 14.89 2.46 7.42
N ARG A 46 13.58 2.41 7.72
CA ARG A 46 13.04 1.54 8.77
C ARG A 46 13.07 0.07 8.37
N ILE A 47 12.99 -0.23 7.08
CA ILE A 47 13.05 -1.61 6.58
C ILE A 47 14.44 -2.20 6.85
N GLY A 48 14.48 -3.39 7.44
CA GLY A 48 15.72 -4.11 7.74
C GLY A 48 16.47 -3.58 8.96
N ALA A 49 15.90 -2.68 9.76
CA ALA A 49 16.59 -2.05 10.89
C ALA A 49 17.01 -3.07 11.96
N ASN A 50 16.16 -4.05 12.26
CA ASN A 50 16.51 -5.14 13.17
C ASN A 50 17.59 -6.04 12.56
N ASN A 51 17.46 -6.35 11.27
CA ASN A 51 18.44 -7.16 10.54
C ASN A 51 19.83 -6.49 10.56
N ARG A 52 19.90 -5.18 10.33
CA ARG A 52 21.17 -4.43 10.39
C ARG A 52 21.80 -4.45 11.78
N ARG A 53 20.99 -4.35 12.85
CA ARG A 53 21.48 -4.48 14.24
C ARG A 53 22.01 -5.88 14.53
N LYS A 54 21.25 -6.92 14.15
CA LYS A 54 21.60 -8.33 14.32
C LYS A 54 22.95 -8.68 13.65
N TYR A 55 23.17 -8.15 12.45
CA TYR A 55 24.37 -8.42 11.64
C TYR A 55 25.40 -7.28 11.69
N SER A 56 25.37 -6.44 12.75
CA SER A 56 26.27 -5.29 12.92
C SER A 56 27.76 -5.64 12.91
N HIS A 57 28.13 -6.84 13.35
CA HIS A 57 29.50 -7.35 13.32
C HIS A 57 30.05 -7.60 11.90
N LEU A 58 29.20 -7.60 10.87
CA LEU A 58 29.62 -7.81 9.48
C LEU A 58 30.03 -6.51 8.76
N TYR A 59 29.81 -5.34 9.35
CA TYR A 59 30.08 -4.06 8.70
C TYR A 59 31.57 -3.74 8.77
N GLY A 60 32.21 -3.70 7.61
CA GLY A 60 33.58 -3.20 7.43
C GLY A 60 33.65 -1.70 7.21
N LYS A 61 34.84 -1.20 6.90
CA LYS A 61 35.06 0.25 6.60
C LYS A 61 34.33 0.71 5.34
N ASP A 62 34.14 -0.19 4.37
CA ASP A 62 33.57 0.13 3.05
C ASP A 62 32.05 -0.12 2.95
N VAL A 63 31.39 -0.40 4.08
CA VAL A 63 29.95 -0.71 4.12
C VAL A 63 29.21 0.34 4.94
N GLU A 64 28.29 1.06 4.32
CA GLU A 64 27.48 2.04 5.03
C GLU A 64 26.48 1.36 5.98
N LYS A 65 26.29 1.93 7.18
CA LYS A 65 25.38 1.42 8.22
C LYS A 65 23.90 1.35 7.81
N ILE A 66 23.53 2.01 6.71
CA ILE A 66 22.16 1.99 6.16
C ILE A 66 21.95 0.83 5.18
N TRP A 67 23.01 0.14 4.75
CA TRP A 67 22.91 -1.00 3.85
C TRP A 67 22.55 -2.25 4.65
N THR A 68 21.57 -3.00 4.17
CA THR A 68 21.09 -4.21 4.80
C THR A 68 21.77 -5.43 4.17
N PRO A 69 22.40 -6.31 4.96
CA PRO A 69 23.02 -7.51 4.42
C PRO A 69 21.96 -8.54 4.06
N MET A 70 22.06 -9.07 2.84
CA MET A 70 21.21 -10.14 2.32
C MET A 70 22.03 -11.41 2.14
N PHE A 71 21.46 -12.52 2.58
CA PHE A 71 22.04 -13.86 2.51
C PHE A 71 21.24 -14.75 1.57
N ASP A 72 21.83 -15.84 1.12
CA ASP A 72 21.09 -16.85 0.39
C ASP A 72 20.09 -17.58 1.29
N ILE A 73 18.97 -17.96 0.69
CA ILE A 73 17.94 -18.75 1.37
C ILE A 73 17.81 -20.10 0.68
N LYS A 74 17.57 -21.12 1.48
CA LYS A 74 17.22 -22.45 1.00
C LYS A 74 15.71 -22.55 0.87
N ARG A 75 15.22 -22.91 -0.31
CA ARG A 75 13.81 -23.23 -0.57
C ARG A 75 13.70 -24.63 -1.14
N SER A 76 12.77 -25.40 -0.60
CA SER A 76 12.47 -26.75 -1.09
C SER A 76 11.07 -26.77 -1.70
N PHE A 77 10.93 -27.46 -2.83
CA PHE A 77 9.63 -27.64 -3.48
C PHE A 77 9.52 -29.06 -4.04
N THR A 78 8.31 -29.61 -4.01
CA THR A 78 8.05 -30.95 -4.52
C THR A 78 7.40 -30.86 -5.90
N TYR A 79 7.97 -31.57 -6.86
CA TYR A 79 7.40 -31.71 -8.19
C TYR A 79 7.51 -33.16 -8.65
N LYS A 80 6.39 -33.75 -9.09
CA LYS A 80 6.30 -35.17 -9.50
C LYS A 80 6.92 -36.11 -8.46
N TYR A 81 6.52 -35.98 -7.20
CA TYR A 81 6.99 -36.79 -6.06
C TYR A 81 8.49 -36.70 -5.75
N LYS A 82 9.22 -35.78 -6.37
CA LYS A 82 10.63 -35.50 -6.07
C LYS A 82 10.75 -34.15 -5.38
N THR A 83 11.57 -34.09 -4.33
CA THR A 83 11.89 -32.84 -3.64
C THR A 83 13.13 -32.22 -4.25
N PHE A 84 13.02 -30.95 -4.63
CA PHE A 84 14.10 -30.15 -5.18
C PHE A 84 14.44 -29.04 -4.19
N GLU A 85 15.72 -28.74 -4.06
CA GLU A 85 16.21 -27.69 -3.19
C GLU A 85 16.93 -26.63 -4.02
N ARG A 86 16.66 -25.36 -3.71
CA ARG A 86 17.31 -24.21 -4.33
C ARG A 86 17.91 -23.34 -3.25
N ILE A 87 19.21 -23.05 -3.37
CA ILE A 87 19.92 -22.11 -2.50
C ILE A 87 20.28 -20.89 -3.34
N GLN A 88 19.59 -19.77 -3.09
CA GLN A 88 19.73 -18.54 -3.88
C GLN A 88 19.41 -17.31 -3.01
N PHE A 89 20.02 -16.18 -3.31
CA PHE A 89 19.65 -14.89 -2.71
C PHE A 89 18.18 -14.57 -3.02
N PRO A 90 17.41 -14.10 -2.03
CA PRO A 90 15.99 -13.79 -2.21
C PRO A 90 15.78 -12.49 -2.98
N LEU A 91 16.56 -12.21 -4.02
CA LEU A 91 16.55 -10.98 -4.81
C LEU A 91 16.26 -11.28 -6.28
N ARG A 92 15.44 -10.44 -6.93
CA ARG A 92 15.25 -10.45 -8.38
C ARG A 92 15.49 -9.05 -8.95
N PRO A 93 16.14 -8.89 -10.12
CA PRO A 93 16.21 -7.61 -10.79
C PRO A 93 14.80 -7.02 -10.98
N ALA A 94 14.64 -5.74 -10.67
CA ALA A 94 13.35 -5.06 -10.63
C ALA A 94 13.34 -3.73 -11.41
N ALA A 95 14.41 -3.44 -12.16
CA ALA A 95 14.47 -2.26 -13.02
C ALA A 95 13.45 -2.31 -14.18
N GLY A 96 13.10 -3.52 -14.64
CA GLY A 96 12.03 -3.76 -15.60
C GLY A 96 11.09 -4.84 -15.09
N LYS A 97 9.79 -4.57 -15.11
CA LYS A 97 8.74 -5.52 -14.71
C LYS A 97 7.70 -5.61 -15.83
N THR A 98 7.08 -6.78 -15.97
CA THR A 98 5.87 -6.89 -16.79
C THR A 98 4.71 -6.21 -16.08
N ILE A 99 3.73 -5.70 -16.81
CA ILE A 99 2.55 -5.03 -16.24
C ILE A 99 1.82 -5.95 -15.25
N HIS A 100 1.76 -7.25 -15.52
CA HIS A 100 1.17 -8.23 -14.60
C HIS A 100 1.92 -8.34 -13.27
N LYS A 101 3.25 -8.14 -13.26
CA LYS A 101 4.07 -8.22 -12.06
C LYS A 101 4.15 -6.90 -11.30
N SER A 102 3.74 -5.80 -11.90
CA SER A 102 3.60 -4.50 -11.23
C SER A 102 2.18 -4.26 -10.71
N GLN A 103 1.23 -5.17 -10.91
CA GLN A 103 -0.12 -5.01 -10.38
C GLN A 103 -0.08 -4.93 -8.85
N GLY A 104 -0.58 -3.82 -8.30
CA GLY A 104 -0.51 -3.52 -6.86
C GLY A 104 0.67 -2.64 -6.46
N ASP A 105 1.68 -2.47 -7.34
CA ASP A 105 2.80 -1.57 -7.08
C ASP A 105 2.33 -0.10 -7.12
N THR A 106 3.00 0.74 -6.33
CA THR A 106 2.93 2.20 -6.36
C THR A 106 4.31 2.73 -6.73
N LEU A 107 4.41 3.48 -7.83
CA LEU A 107 5.66 3.95 -8.41
C LEU A 107 5.66 5.48 -8.52
N HIS A 108 6.81 6.10 -8.28
CA HIS A 108 6.99 7.55 -8.47
C HIS A 108 7.32 7.88 -9.92
N GLU A 109 8.19 7.09 -10.55
CA GLU A 109 8.65 7.29 -11.92
C GLU A 109 8.64 5.96 -12.68
N VAL A 110 8.13 5.98 -13.91
CA VAL A 110 8.04 4.79 -14.77
C VAL A 110 8.10 5.15 -16.25
N VAL A 111 8.83 4.33 -17.00
CA VAL A 111 8.76 4.28 -18.46
C VAL A 111 7.94 3.05 -18.83
N VAL A 112 6.81 3.25 -19.50
CA VAL A 112 5.89 2.16 -19.90
C VAL A 112 5.85 2.03 -21.41
N SER A 113 6.18 0.85 -21.94
CA SER A 113 5.92 0.51 -23.34
C SER A 113 4.54 -0.13 -23.47
N LEU A 114 3.65 0.53 -24.21
CA LEU A 114 2.28 0.08 -24.48
C LEU A 114 2.13 -0.46 -25.91
N LYS A 115 3.22 -1.03 -26.43
CA LYS A 115 3.26 -1.63 -27.75
C LYS A 115 2.34 -2.85 -27.80
N SER A 116 1.25 -2.74 -28.57
CA SER A 116 0.38 -3.88 -28.88
C SER A 116 0.18 -3.99 -30.38
N LYS A 117 0.31 -5.20 -30.92
CA LYS A 117 0.04 -5.50 -32.34
C LYS A 117 -1.41 -5.90 -32.60
N ARG A 118 -2.21 -6.18 -31.56
CA ARG A 118 -3.59 -6.67 -31.70
C ARG A 118 -4.51 -5.99 -30.71
N LYS A 119 -5.65 -5.52 -31.22
CA LYS A 119 -6.74 -4.92 -30.43
C LYS A 119 -7.25 -5.91 -29.37
N GLY A 120 -7.37 -5.45 -28.12
CA GLY A 120 -8.13 -6.14 -27.07
C GLY A 120 -7.60 -7.50 -26.57
N LYS A 121 -6.36 -7.91 -26.86
CA LYS A 121 -5.84 -9.24 -26.44
C LYS A 121 -5.89 -9.45 -24.92
N ILE A 122 -5.62 -8.40 -24.14
CA ILE A 122 -5.69 -8.40 -22.68
C ILE A 122 -6.43 -7.11 -22.28
N PRO A 123 -7.76 -7.17 -22.11
CA PRO A 123 -8.54 -6.02 -21.66
C PRO A 123 -7.97 -5.46 -20.34
N HIS A 124 -8.11 -4.14 -20.12
CA HIS A 124 -7.68 -3.43 -18.91
C HIS A 124 -6.16 -3.35 -18.64
N ILE A 125 -5.29 -4.01 -19.42
CA ILE A 125 -3.84 -4.02 -19.15
C ILE A 125 -3.22 -2.61 -19.17
N HIS A 126 -3.71 -1.74 -20.05
CA HIS A 126 -3.28 -0.35 -20.14
C HIS A 126 -3.63 0.43 -18.85
N TYR A 127 -4.84 0.21 -18.32
CA TYR A 127 -5.25 0.79 -17.05
C TYR A 127 -4.38 0.30 -15.89
N VAL A 128 -4.09 -1.02 -15.83
CA VAL A 128 -3.20 -1.56 -14.80
C VAL A 128 -1.83 -0.88 -14.85
N ALA A 129 -1.25 -0.74 -16.04
CA ALA A 129 0.06 -0.12 -16.22
C ALA A 129 0.08 1.36 -15.82
N LEU A 130 -0.88 2.14 -16.31
CA LEU A 130 -0.93 3.59 -16.10
C LEU A 130 -1.35 3.96 -14.67
N SER A 131 -2.13 3.11 -13.99
CA SER A 131 -2.55 3.34 -12.59
C SER A 131 -1.45 3.05 -11.55
N ARG A 132 -0.25 2.60 -11.96
CA ARG A 132 0.84 2.35 -11.00
C ARG A 132 1.59 3.62 -10.60
N VAL A 133 1.58 4.64 -11.47
CA VAL A 133 2.32 5.88 -11.24
C VAL A 133 1.49 6.86 -10.42
N THR A 134 2.14 7.55 -9.48
CA THR A 134 1.49 8.50 -8.56
C THR A 134 1.33 9.90 -9.14
N SER A 135 2.07 10.24 -10.20
CA SER A 135 2.03 11.55 -10.84
C SER A 135 2.19 11.43 -12.36
N LEU A 136 1.57 12.35 -13.11
CA LEU A 136 1.74 12.42 -14.56
C LEU A 136 3.17 12.83 -14.97
N THR A 137 3.85 13.65 -14.15
CA THR A 137 5.24 14.07 -14.40
C THR A 137 6.23 12.91 -14.34
N GLY A 138 5.96 11.91 -13.51
CA GLY A 138 6.77 10.69 -13.43
C GLY A 138 6.46 9.64 -14.49
N LEU A 139 5.56 9.91 -15.44
CA LEU A 139 5.12 8.94 -16.44
C LEU A 139 5.69 9.26 -17.82
N GLN A 140 6.40 8.29 -18.39
CA GLN A 140 6.78 8.31 -19.80
C GLN A 140 6.15 7.13 -20.54
N ILE A 141 5.37 7.42 -21.59
CA ILE A 141 4.70 6.41 -22.41
C ILE A 141 5.46 6.23 -23.72
N LEU A 142 5.80 4.97 -24.05
CA LEU A 142 6.40 4.57 -25.32
C LEU A 142 5.39 3.73 -26.12
N ASP A 143 5.37 3.91 -27.44
CA ASP A 143 4.61 3.09 -28.40
C ASP A 143 3.11 2.91 -28.06
N LEU A 144 2.41 3.98 -27.68
CA LEU A 144 0.99 3.90 -27.33
C LEU A 144 0.13 3.46 -28.53
N ASN A 145 -0.49 2.28 -28.43
CA ASN A 145 -1.55 1.87 -29.35
C ASN A 145 -2.93 2.14 -28.71
N GLN A 146 -3.56 3.24 -29.08
CA GLN A 146 -4.89 3.62 -28.57
C GLN A 146 -5.97 2.60 -28.93
N GLU A 147 -5.90 1.99 -30.10
CA GLU A 147 -6.88 0.97 -30.53
C GLU A 147 -6.82 -0.30 -29.68
N ALA A 148 -5.69 -0.55 -29.00
CA ALA A 148 -5.53 -1.68 -28.11
C ALA A 148 -6.14 -1.46 -26.71
N ILE A 149 -6.51 -0.22 -26.37
CA ILE A 149 -7.22 0.08 -25.13
C ILE A 149 -8.62 -0.52 -25.22
N ALA A 150 -8.89 -1.47 -24.33
CA ALA A 150 -10.14 -2.21 -24.31
C ALA A 150 -10.60 -2.47 -22.89
N VAL A 151 -11.92 -2.53 -22.72
CA VAL A 151 -12.62 -2.85 -21.47
C VAL A 151 -13.52 -4.04 -21.80
N ALA A 152 -13.47 -5.10 -21.01
CA ALA A 152 -14.33 -6.26 -21.23
C ALA A 152 -15.79 -5.91 -20.89
N ASP A 153 -16.73 -6.31 -21.74
CA ASP A 153 -18.14 -5.96 -21.57
C ASP A 153 -18.75 -6.59 -20.30
N CYS A 154 -18.29 -7.78 -19.89
CA CYS A 154 -18.70 -8.39 -18.62
C CYS A 154 -18.35 -7.51 -17.41
N VAL A 155 -17.21 -6.83 -17.42
CA VAL A 155 -16.80 -5.89 -16.36
C VAL A 155 -17.68 -4.64 -16.38
N ARG A 156 -18.05 -4.16 -17.57
CA ARG A 156 -18.98 -3.01 -17.69
C ARG A 156 -20.37 -3.34 -17.15
N GLN A 157 -20.88 -4.52 -17.50
CA GLN A 157 -22.17 -5.02 -17.02
C GLN A 157 -22.15 -5.20 -15.50
N GLU A 158 -21.09 -5.79 -14.96
CA GLU A 158 -20.97 -5.99 -13.51
C GLU A 158 -20.84 -4.67 -12.74
N LEU A 159 -20.05 -3.72 -13.24
CA LEU A 159 -19.98 -2.38 -12.63
C LEU A 159 -21.31 -1.63 -12.71
N HIS A 160 -22.10 -1.86 -13.76
CA HIS A 160 -23.45 -1.29 -13.85
C HIS A 160 -24.35 -1.91 -12.78
N ARG A 161 -24.42 -3.25 -12.70
CA ARG A 161 -25.19 -3.99 -11.68
C ARG A 161 -24.82 -3.58 -10.25
N LEU A 162 -23.53 -3.41 -9.96
CA LEU A 162 -23.05 -2.95 -8.65
C LEU A 162 -23.51 -1.53 -8.30
N ARG A 163 -23.68 -0.65 -9.30
CA ARG A 163 -24.12 0.73 -9.09
C ARG A 163 -25.64 0.88 -9.02
N THR A 164 -26.39 0.01 -9.70
CA THR A 164 -27.85 0.13 -9.80
C THR A 164 -28.59 -0.84 -8.88
N ASP A 165 -28.19 -2.11 -8.85
CA ASP A 165 -29.01 -3.20 -8.33
C ASP A 165 -28.45 -3.80 -7.04
N ALA A 166 -27.13 -3.78 -6.87
CA ALA A 166 -26.44 -4.34 -5.71
C ALA A 166 -25.92 -3.25 -4.76
N THR A 167 -26.77 -2.26 -4.50
CA THR A 167 -26.51 -1.27 -3.45
C THR A 167 -26.47 -1.96 -2.09
N LEU A 168 -25.48 -1.62 -1.27
CA LEU A 168 -25.35 -2.13 0.09
C LEU A 168 -26.59 -1.73 0.89
N GLN A 169 -27.38 -2.72 1.29
CA GLN A 169 -28.43 -2.52 2.29
C GLN A 169 -27.78 -2.46 3.66
N LEU A 170 -27.90 -1.32 4.33
CA LEU A 170 -27.41 -1.17 5.69
C LEU A 170 -28.15 -2.16 6.60
N CYS A 171 -27.42 -2.88 7.44
CA CYS A 171 -27.99 -3.77 8.45
C CYS A 171 -28.61 -3.02 9.63
N PHE A 172 -28.57 -1.69 9.59
CA PHE A 172 -29.17 -0.79 10.56
C PHE A 172 -29.93 0.31 9.82
N LYS A 173 -30.88 0.92 10.52
CA LYS A 173 -31.58 2.10 10.03
C LYS A 173 -30.77 3.34 10.45
N PRO A 174 -30.25 4.14 9.51
CA PRO A 174 -29.55 5.38 9.85
C PRO A 174 -30.40 6.30 10.72
N LEU A 175 -29.76 7.08 11.59
CA LEU A 175 -30.47 7.94 12.55
C LEU A 175 -31.35 8.95 11.83
N TYR A 176 -30.84 9.56 10.76
CA TYR A 176 -31.57 10.49 9.89
C TYR A 176 -32.79 9.90 9.19
N ASN A 177 -32.95 8.57 9.18
CA ASN A 177 -34.15 7.91 8.68
C ASN A 177 -35.12 7.52 9.81
N LEU A 178 -34.73 7.62 11.08
CA LEU A 178 -35.61 7.40 12.22
C LEU A 178 -36.57 8.57 12.39
N SER A 179 -37.79 8.25 12.80
CA SER A 179 -38.82 9.27 13.03
C SER A 179 -38.43 10.22 14.18
N SER A 180 -38.85 11.48 14.09
CA SER A 180 -38.51 12.54 15.06
C SER A 180 -39.14 12.37 16.45
N ASN A 181 -39.95 11.32 16.65
CA ASN A 181 -40.54 10.99 17.94
C ASN A 181 -39.61 10.16 18.84
N TYR A 182 -38.46 9.72 18.32
CA TYR A 182 -37.43 9.04 19.10
C TYR A 182 -36.40 10.05 19.59
N PHE A 183 -35.96 9.89 20.84
CA PHE A 183 -34.78 10.58 21.35
C PHE A 183 -33.52 9.88 20.84
N LYS A 184 -32.69 10.60 20.10
CA LYS A 184 -31.55 10.10 19.34
C LYS A 184 -30.26 10.53 20.01
N VAL A 185 -29.43 9.57 20.40
CA VAL A 185 -28.12 9.83 20.99
C VAL A 185 -27.04 9.21 20.11
N VAL A 186 -26.04 10.02 19.76
CA VAL A 186 -24.81 9.55 19.12
C VAL A 186 -23.68 9.66 20.11
N PHE A 187 -22.92 8.58 20.27
CA PHE A 187 -21.68 8.59 21.04
C PHE A 187 -20.57 7.93 20.25
N ASN A 188 -19.49 8.66 19.97
CA ASN A 188 -18.35 8.17 19.22
C ASN A 188 -17.04 8.43 19.95
N ASN A 189 -16.15 7.44 19.91
CA ASN A 189 -14.74 7.66 20.22
C ASN A 189 -14.06 8.22 18.97
N SER A 190 -13.47 9.40 19.05
CA SER A 190 -12.70 10.01 17.97
C SER A 190 -11.21 9.91 18.24
N ARG A 191 -10.42 9.84 17.17
CA ARG A 191 -8.96 9.96 17.22
C ARG A 191 -8.53 11.07 16.28
N SER A 192 -7.86 12.06 16.84
CA SER A 192 -7.49 13.30 16.16
C SER A 192 -8.72 14.10 15.72
N LEU A 193 -9.64 14.39 16.66
CA LEU A 193 -10.84 15.19 16.40
C LEU A 193 -10.54 16.47 15.60
N HIS A 194 -9.46 17.19 15.90
CA HIS A 194 -9.01 18.37 15.15
C HIS A 194 -8.90 18.15 13.63
N ALA A 195 -8.43 16.98 13.21
CA ALA A 195 -8.24 16.67 11.78
C ALA A 195 -9.55 16.24 11.09
N HIS A 196 -10.50 15.72 11.85
CA HIS A 196 -11.71 15.06 11.35
C HIS A 196 -13.01 15.77 11.74
N PHE A 197 -12.91 16.95 12.35
CA PHE A 197 -14.10 17.64 12.84
C PHE A 197 -15.03 18.06 11.68
N ASN A 198 -14.48 18.42 10.53
CA ASN A 198 -15.29 18.71 9.33
C ASN A 198 -16.03 17.48 8.80
N ASP A 199 -15.46 16.28 8.97
CA ASP A 199 -16.13 15.03 8.61
C ASP A 199 -17.35 14.81 9.51
N LEU A 200 -17.19 15.07 10.83
CA LEU A 200 -18.27 15.00 11.81
C LEU A 200 -19.41 15.99 11.49
N LYS A 201 -19.08 17.24 11.15
CA LYS A 201 -20.09 18.24 10.75
C LYS A 201 -20.85 17.88 9.48
N SER A 202 -20.30 16.96 8.67
CA SER A 202 -20.90 16.55 7.40
C SER A 202 -21.66 15.23 7.52
N ASP A 203 -21.65 14.57 8.68
CA ASP A 203 -22.32 13.28 8.88
C ASP A 203 -23.81 13.49 9.17
N PRO A 204 -24.72 13.02 8.30
CA PRO A 204 -26.16 13.20 8.49
C PRO A 204 -26.70 12.47 9.72
N ASN A 205 -26.06 11.41 10.22
CA ASN A 205 -26.50 10.74 11.44
C ASN A 205 -26.20 11.57 12.69
N ILE A 206 -25.10 12.31 12.66
CA ILE A 206 -24.65 13.14 13.79
C ILE A 206 -25.52 14.38 13.85
N LEU A 207 -25.77 15.02 12.71
CA LEU A 207 -26.61 16.23 12.64
C LEU A 207 -28.08 15.99 12.98
N ASP A 208 -28.58 14.76 12.85
CA ASP A 208 -29.96 14.39 13.18
C ASP A 208 -30.12 13.86 14.63
N ALA A 209 -29.04 13.80 15.41
CA ALA A 209 -29.11 13.41 16.82
C ALA A 209 -29.68 14.53 17.70
N ASP A 210 -30.24 14.19 18.86
CA ASP A 210 -30.59 15.17 19.90
C ASP A 210 -29.40 15.43 20.84
N VAL A 211 -28.55 14.41 21.04
CA VAL A 211 -27.33 14.50 21.85
C VAL A 211 -26.16 13.90 21.10
N ILE A 212 -25.07 14.66 21.04
CA ILE A 212 -23.80 14.25 20.42
C ILE A 212 -22.75 14.16 21.54
N GLY A 213 -22.23 12.97 21.78
CA GLY A 213 -21.08 12.74 22.65
C GLY A 213 -19.86 12.32 21.84
N ILE A 214 -18.75 13.05 21.98
CA ILE A 214 -17.49 12.71 21.32
C ILE A 214 -16.40 12.58 22.38
N ALA A 215 -15.88 11.36 22.53
CA ALA A 215 -14.74 11.11 23.39
C ALA A 215 -13.44 11.19 22.60
N GLU A 216 -12.57 12.12 22.95
CA GLU A 216 -11.24 12.28 22.35
C GLU A 216 -10.16 12.35 23.44
N SER A 217 -9.15 11.49 23.32
CA SER A 217 -8.02 11.38 24.26
C SER A 217 -6.94 12.45 24.10
N ARG A 218 -6.97 13.23 23.01
CA ARG A 218 -5.94 14.20 22.61
C ARG A 218 -6.38 15.66 22.72
N LEU A 219 -7.58 15.92 23.24
CA LEU A 219 -7.96 17.29 23.59
C LEU A 219 -7.03 17.80 24.70
N ILE A 220 -6.63 19.05 24.56
CA ILE A 220 -5.76 19.75 25.50
C ILE A 220 -6.48 20.97 26.07
N SER A 221 -6.01 21.48 27.20
CA SER A 221 -6.64 22.60 27.91
C SER A 221 -6.69 23.92 27.12
N THR A 222 -6.01 24.01 25.99
CA THR A 222 -6.00 25.18 25.10
C THR A 222 -6.98 25.06 23.94
N ASP A 223 -7.65 23.92 23.79
CA ASP A 223 -8.71 23.75 22.80
C ASP A 223 -9.93 24.57 23.24
N GLU A 224 -10.41 25.45 22.37
CA GLU A 224 -11.53 26.34 22.69
C GLU A 224 -12.87 25.72 22.28
N ASN A 225 -13.95 26.09 22.97
CA ASN A 225 -15.30 25.63 22.62
C ASN A 225 -15.68 26.00 21.19
N ASP A 226 -15.24 27.18 20.72
CA ASP A 226 -15.61 27.70 19.41
C ASP A 226 -15.01 26.88 18.26
N ASP A 227 -13.87 26.21 18.49
CA ASP A 227 -13.24 25.32 17.53
C ASP A 227 -14.13 24.11 17.20
N PHE A 228 -14.99 23.71 18.14
CA PHE A 228 -15.82 22.51 18.07
C PHE A 228 -17.33 22.80 17.98
N HIS A 229 -17.70 23.95 17.40
CA HIS A 229 -19.11 24.28 17.18
C HIS A 229 -19.76 23.45 16.05
N VAL A 230 -20.85 22.75 16.40
CA VAL A 230 -21.75 22.07 15.46
C VAL A 230 -23.05 22.89 15.35
N PRO A 231 -23.46 23.32 14.14
CA PRO A 231 -24.66 24.13 13.96
C PRO A 231 -25.92 23.44 14.51
N GLY A 232 -26.71 24.17 15.30
CA GLY A 232 -27.96 23.66 15.89
C GLY A 232 -27.78 22.93 17.23
N PHE A 233 -26.56 22.83 17.75
CA PHE A 233 -26.26 22.23 19.05
C PHE A 233 -25.61 23.24 19.99
N GLU A 234 -25.96 23.13 21.27
CA GLU A 234 -25.20 23.77 22.36
C GLU A 234 -24.06 22.83 22.77
N HIS A 235 -22.85 23.39 22.92
CA HIS A 235 -21.63 22.62 23.17
C HIS A 235 -21.15 22.82 24.62
N GLN A 236 -20.73 21.73 25.28
CA GLN A 236 -20.12 21.74 26.60
C GLN A 236 -18.97 20.72 26.66
N PHE A 237 -17.79 21.15 27.14
CA PHE A 237 -16.73 20.21 27.55
C PHE A 237 -16.94 19.79 29.00
N ASP A 238 -16.81 18.49 29.25
CA ASP A 238 -16.72 17.89 30.58
C ASP A 238 -15.27 17.46 30.89
#